data_AF-A0A8H3XNS9-F1
#
_entry.id   AF-A0A8H3XNS9-F1
#
_cell.length_a   1.000
_cell.length_b   1.000
_cell.length_c   1.000
_cell.angle_alpha   90.00
_cell.angle_beta   90.00
_cell.angle_gamma   90.00
#
_symmetry.space_group_name_H-M   'P 1'
#
loop_
_entity.id
_entity.type
_entity.pdbx_description
1 polymer ?
#
loop_
_entity_poly.entity_id
_entity_poly.type
_entity_poly.pdbx_seq_one_letter_code
_entity_poly.pdbx_strand_id
1 'polypeptide(L)'
;MVNHALFNPGKAHNVIATIPGSVSDEVVVVGNHRNAWGPGAGDGNSGSAALNEVVRSFGVALRHGWRPYRTLVFASWEGEEFDQVGSMAWLEENIPWAKATNVAYLKGPAFM
;
A
#
# COMPACT_ATOMS: atom_id res chain seq x y z
N MET A 1 -35.28 0.06 -15.07
CA MET A 1 -34.83 -0.17 -13.69
C MET A 1 -33.93 1.01 -13.33
N VAL A 2 -34.25 1.77 -12.29
CA VAL A 2 -33.43 2.91 -11.82
C VAL A 2 -32.97 2.58 -10.41
N ASN A 3 -31.67 2.67 -10.17
CA ASN A 3 -31.09 2.49 -8.84
C ASN A 3 -30.89 3.87 -8.19
N HIS A 4 -31.32 4.00 -6.94
CA HIS A 4 -31.17 5.22 -6.13
C HIS A 4 -30.10 5.01 -5.06
N ALA A 5 -28.92 4.57 -5.48
CA ALA A 5 -27.78 4.43 -4.58
C ALA A 5 -27.38 5.80 -4.04
N LEU A 6 -27.18 5.88 -2.72
CA LEU A 6 -26.71 7.08 -2.05
C LEU A 6 -25.19 7.03 -1.96
N PHE A 7 -24.51 8.09 -2.44
CA PHE A 7 -23.08 8.25 -2.25
C PHE A 7 -22.84 9.20 -1.08
N ASN A 8 -22.18 8.72 -0.03
CA ASN A 8 -21.82 9.54 1.12
C ASN A 8 -20.29 9.72 1.16
N PRO A 9 -19.77 10.94 0.98
CA PRO A 9 -18.34 11.17 1.01
C PRO A 9 -17.75 10.92 2.40
N GLY A 10 -16.62 10.21 2.43
CA GLY A 10 -15.85 9.91 3.64
C GLY A 10 -14.38 10.29 3.47
N LYS A 11 -13.58 10.09 4.53
CA LYS A 11 -12.11 10.24 4.47
C LYS A 11 -11.46 8.87 4.32
N ALA A 12 -10.51 8.78 3.39
CA ALA A 12 -9.62 7.63 3.27
C ALA A 12 -8.30 7.91 4.02
N HIS A 13 -7.79 6.92 4.74
CA HIS A 13 -6.57 7.01 5.54
C HIS A 13 -5.58 5.92 5.15
N ASN A 14 -4.62 6.30 4.30
CA ASN A 14 -3.48 5.47 3.95
C ASN A 14 -2.46 5.47 5.10
N VAL A 15 -1.80 4.33 5.33
CA VAL A 15 -0.64 4.23 6.23
C VAL A 15 0.59 3.92 5.41
N ILE A 16 1.57 4.82 5.43
CA ILE A 16 2.80 4.72 4.66
C ILE A 16 3.99 4.58 5.61
N ALA A 17 4.85 3.60 5.37
CA ALA A 17 6.10 3.42 6.08
C ALA A 17 7.26 3.31 5.09
N THR A 18 8.39 3.96 5.40
CA THR A 18 9.56 4.00 4.51
C THR A 18 10.80 3.49 5.24
N ILE A 19 11.53 2.58 4.61
CA ILE A 19 12.86 2.14 5.04
C ILE A 19 13.87 2.66 4.01
N PRO A 20 14.74 3.63 4.36
CA PRO A 20 15.74 4.15 3.45
C PRO A 20 16.74 3.08 2.99
N GLY A 21 17.03 3.07 1.70
CA GLY A 21 18.07 2.23 1.09
C GLY A 21 19.48 2.79 1.25
N SER A 22 20.46 2.04 0.76
CA SER A 22 21.82 2.56 0.56
C SER A 22 21.94 3.47 -0.67
N VAL A 23 21.07 3.29 -1.67
CA VAL A 23 20.93 4.19 -2.83
C VAL A 23 19.68 5.05 -2.67
N SER A 24 19.74 6.28 -3.19
CA SER A 24 18.71 7.31 -2.97
C SER A 24 17.68 7.44 -4.08
N ASP A 25 17.93 6.84 -5.23
CA ASP A 25 17.19 7.03 -6.48
C ASP A 25 16.34 5.83 -6.90
N GLU A 26 16.37 4.73 -6.13
CA GLU A 26 15.60 3.53 -6.43
C GLU A 26 14.66 3.16 -5.27
N VAL A 27 13.38 2.96 -5.60
CA VAL A 27 12.32 2.63 -4.65
C VAL A 27 11.56 1.39 -5.11
N VAL A 28 11.26 0.52 -4.16
CA VAL A 28 10.27 -0.56 -4.32
C VAL A 28 9.09 -0.26 -3.41
N VAL A 29 7.91 -0.14 -4.00
CA VAL A 29 6.67 0.06 -3.25
C VAL A 29 5.97 -1.28 -3.08
N VAL A 30 5.57 -1.63 -1.86
CA VAL A 30 4.79 -2.84 -1.53
C VAL A 30 3.48 -2.38 -0.91
N GLY A 31 2.37 -2.66 -1.58
CA GLY A 31 1.06 -2.12 -1.21
C GLY A 31 -0.01 -3.18 -1.07
N ASN A 32 -0.90 -3.01 -0.09
CA ASN A 32 -2.13 -3.79 0.04
C ASN A 32 -3.26 -2.91 0.57
N HIS A 33 -4.48 -3.13 0.11
CA HIS A 33 -5.64 -2.41 0.64
C HIS A 33 -6.19 -3.05 1.92
N ARG A 34 -6.65 -2.26 2.87
CA ARG A 34 -7.14 -2.72 4.16
C ARG A 34 -8.65 -2.68 4.28
N ASN A 35 -9.30 -1.84 3.48
CA ASN A 35 -10.74 -1.69 3.50
C ASN A 35 -11.42 -2.87 2.82
N ALA A 36 -12.67 -3.14 3.14
CA ALA A 36 -13.37 -4.27 2.55
C ALA A 36 -14.87 -4.03 2.52
N TRP A 37 -15.54 -4.65 1.55
CA TRP A 37 -16.96 -4.92 1.65
C TRP A 37 -17.21 -6.08 2.62
N GLY A 38 -17.90 -5.80 3.73
CA GLY A 38 -18.20 -6.81 4.75
C GLY A 38 -16.97 -7.22 5.57
N PRO A 39 -16.80 -8.51 5.94
CA PRO A 39 -15.72 -8.93 6.85
C PRO A 39 -14.30 -8.88 6.26
N GLY A 40 -14.15 -8.85 4.93
CA GLY A 40 -12.85 -8.69 4.27
C GLY A 40 -11.82 -9.79 4.50
N ALA A 41 -12.22 -10.99 4.93
CA ALA A 41 -11.27 -12.06 5.25
C ALA A 41 -10.44 -12.48 4.02
N GLY A 42 -11.11 -12.62 2.87
CA GLY A 42 -10.47 -12.94 1.58
C GLY A 42 -9.88 -11.69 0.93
N ASP A 43 -10.72 -10.67 0.70
CA ASP A 43 -10.31 -9.42 0.06
C ASP A 43 -10.03 -8.32 1.10
N GLY A 44 -8.83 -7.76 1.04
CA GLY A 44 -8.32 -6.78 2.00
C GLY A 44 -7.51 -7.38 3.16
N ASN A 45 -8.14 -8.13 4.07
CA ASN A 45 -7.48 -8.52 5.33
C ASN A 45 -6.44 -9.64 5.16
N SER A 46 -6.63 -10.60 4.24
CA SER A 46 -5.63 -11.65 3.99
C SER A 46 -4.30 -11.06 3.50
N GLY A 47 -4.35 -10.14 2.54
CA GLY A 47 -3.20 -9.38 2.05
C GLY A 47 -2.62 -8.48 3.13
N SER A 48 -3.45 -7.89 3.99
CA SER A 48 -2.99 -7.03 5.09
C SER A 48 -2.23 -7.83 6.15
N ALA A 49 -2.68 -9.05 6.45
CA ALA A 49 -1.96 -9.96 7.34
C ALA A 49 -0.58 -10.32 6.77
N ALA A 50 -0.50 -10.66 5.48
CA ALA A 50 0.77 -10.93 4.81
C ALA A 50 1.70 -9.71 4.79
N LEU A 51 1.19 -8.53 4.46
CA LEU A 51 1.95 -7.28 4.46
C LEU A 51 2.51 -6.96 5.84
N ASN A 52 1.70 -7.11 6.89
CA ASN A 52 2.13 -6.87 8.27
C ASN A 52 3.27 -7.81 8.69
N GLU A 53 3.22 -9.08 8.30
CA GLU A 53 4.27 -10.04 8.61
C GLU A 53 5.58 -9.76 7.84
N VAL A 54 5.46 -9.32 6.59
CA VAL A 54 6.61 -8.83 5.80
C VAL A 54 7.25 -7.62 6.48
N VAL A 55 6.46 -6.61 6.86
CA VAL A 55 6.94 -5.41 7.56
C VAL A 55 7.59 -5.79 8.90
N ARG A 56 6.98 -6.70 9.66
CA ARG A 56 7.53 -7.21 10.92
C ARG A 56 8.90 -7.85 10.71
N SER A 57 9.05 -8.66 9.66
CA SER A 57 10.30 -9.36 9.31
C SER A 57 11.41 -8.38 8.93
N PHE A 58 11.10 -7.36 8.12
CA PHE A 58 12.05 -6.28 7.83
C PHE A 58 12.44 -5.48 9.08
N GLY A 59 11.49 -5.22 9.99
CA GLY A 59 11.77 -4.61 11.28
C GLY A 59 12.74 -5.42 12.14
N VAL A 60 12.65 -6.76 12.11
CA VAL A 60 13.64 -7.65 12.75
C VAL A 60 15.01 -7.49 12.08
N ALA A 61 15.08 -7.57 10.75
CA ALA A 61 16.33 -7.43 10.01
C ALA A 61 17.05 -6.10 10.30
N LEU A 62 16.30 -4.98 10.34
CA LEU A 62 16.82 -3.67 10.70
C LEU A 62 17.47 -3.65 12.10
N ARG A 63 16.84 -4.28 13.09
CA ARG A 63 17.41 -4.38 14.45
C ARG A 63 18.71 -5.18 14.50
N HIS A 64 18.96 -6.03 13.51
CA HIS A 64 20.21 -6.77 13.33
C HIS A 64 21.22 -6.06 12.42
N GLY A 65 21.01 -4.79 12.08
CA GLY A 65 21.94 -3.99 11.29
C GLY A 65 21.86 -4.23 9.79
N TRP A 66 20.88 -4.99 9.31
CA TRP A 66 20.62 -5.09 7.87
C TRP A 66 20.12 -3.74 7.34
N ARG A 67 20.57 -3.36 6.14
CA ARG A 67 20.08 -2.19 5.41
C ARG A 67 19.72 -2.63 3.98
N PRO A 68 18.53 -2.29 3.46
CA PRO A 68 18.21 -2.63 2.09
C PRO A 68 19.09 -1.84 1.11
N TYR A 69 19.33 -2.41 -0.07
CA TYR A 69 20.03 -1.68 -1.14
C TYR A 69 19.17 -0.52 -1.64
N ARG A 70 17.90 -0.79 -2.00
CA ARG A 70 16.90 0.17 -2.46
C ARG A 70 16.02 0.67 -1.31
N THR A 71 15.41 1.83 -1.46
CA THR A 71 14.40 2.29 -0.51
C THR A 71 13.15 1.41 -0.62
N LEU A 72 12.59 1.00 0.52
CA LEU A 72 11.34 0.25 0.58
C LEU A 72 10.23 1.16 1.09
N VAL A 73 9.10 1.21 0.39
CA VAL A 73 7.89 1.90 0.83
C VAL A 73 6.79 0.85 1.02
N PHE A 74 6.26 0.74 2.23
CA PHE A 74 5.12 -0.09 2.54
C PHE A 74 3.88 0.77 2.64
N ALA A 75 2.80 0.36 1.97
CA ALA A 75 1.56 1.11 1.95
C ALA A 75 0.35 0.22 2.29
N SER A 76 -0.37 0.61 3.33
CA SER A 76 -1.71 0.09 3.63
C SER A 76 -2.73 1.09 3.08
N TRP A 77 -3.34 0.74 1.95
CA TRP A 77 -4.29 1.58 1.24
C TRP A 77 -5.69 1.51 1.84
N GLU A 78 -6.41 2.63 1.77
CA GLU A 78 -7.83 2.74 2.09
C GLU A 78 -8.61 3.10 0.81
N GLY A 79 -9.92 2.85 0.77
CA GLY A 79 -10.77 3.19 -0.38
C GLY A 79 -10.53 2.39 -1.67
N GLU A 80 -9.93 1.20 -1.60
CA GLU A 80 -9.69 0.37 -2.80
C GLU A 80 -10.98 -0.17 -3.42
N GLU A 81 -11.85 -0.71 -2.59
CA GLU A 81 -13.25 -1.06 -2.88
C GLU A 81 -14.11 0.06 -3.49
N PHE A 82 -13.65 1.30 -3.40
CA PHE A 82 -14.29 2.48 -4.00
C PHE A 82 -13.55 2.97 -5.24
N ASP A 83 -12.90 2.07 -5.98
CA ASP A 83 -12.09 2.34 -7.17
C ASP A 83 -10.71 2.94 -6.85
N GLN A 84 -9.97 2.28 -5.95
CA GLN A 84 -8.54 2.56 -5.69
C GLN A 84 -8.24 3.98 -5.19
N VAL A 85 -9.23 4.65 -4.59
CA VAL A 85 -9.17 6.09 -4.28
C VAL A 85 -7.94 6.45 -3.45
N GLY A 86 -7.60 5.66 -2.42
CA GLY A 86 -6.44 5.95 -1.57
C GLY A 86 -5.12 5.85 -2.32
N SER A 87 -4.89 4.77 -3.09
CA SER A 87 -3.64 4.60 -3.83
C SER A 87 -3.51 5.56 -5.01
N MET A 88 -4.62 5.90 -5.67
CA MET A 88 -4.64 6.87 -6.77
C MET A 88 -4.30 8.27 -6.26
N ALA A 89 -4.96 8.73 -5.20
CA ALA A 89 -4.68 10.03 -4.60
C ALA A 89 -3.21 10.13 -4.15
N TRP A 90 -2.67 9.08 -3.51
CA TRP A 90 -1.26 9.07 -3.14
C TRP A 90 -0.32 9.10 -4.35
N LEU A 91 -0.62 8.34 -5.41
CA LEU A 91 0.20 8.38 -6.63
C LEU A 91 0.16 9.76 -7.27
N GLU A 92 -1.01 10.39 -7.40
CA GLU A 92 -1.19 11.73 -7.98
C GLU A 92 -0.32 12.78 -7.28
N GLU A 93 -0.27 12.77 -5.95
CA GLU A 93 0.60 13.65 -5.15
C GLU A 93 2.10 13.38 -5.39
N ASN A 94 2.46 12.17 -5.83
CA ASN A 94 3.84 11.68 -5.90
C ASN A 94 4.32 11.36 -7.33
N ILE A 95 3.56 11.69 -8.38
CA ILE A 95 3.87 11.32 -9.79
C ILE A 95 5.32 11.65 -10.18
N PRO A 96 5.84 12.88 -9.96
CA PRO A 96 7.20 13.22 -10.40
C PRO A 96 8.26 12.33 -9.73
N TRP A 97 8.11 12.09 -8.42
CA TRP A 97 9.01 11.24 -7.65
C TRP A 97 8.90 9.77 -8.07
N ALA A 98 7.68 9.26 -8.25
CA ALA A 98 7.44 7.88 -8.64
C ALA A 98 8.01 7.60 -10.04
N LYS A 99 7.83 8.52 -10.99
CA LYS A 99 8.42 8.41 -12.33
C LYS A 99 9.95 8.41 -12.31
N ALA A 100 10.56 9.15 -11.39
CA ALA A 100 12.01 9.26 -11.29
C ALA A 100 12.66 8.08 -10.55
N THR A 101 11.95 7.43 -9.62
CA THR A 101 12.57 6.52 -8.64
C THR A 101 11.99 5.11 -8.57
N ASN A 102 10.74 4.90 -9.02
CA ASN A 102 10.05 3.64 -8.78
C ASN A 102 10.59 2.54 -9.70
N VAL A 103 11.17 1.51 -9.10
CA VAL A 103 11.67 0.31 -9.79
C VAL A 103 10.57 -0.72 -9.95
N ALA A 104 9.74 -0.91 -8.92
CA ALA A 104 8.67 -1.89 -8.93
C ALA A 104 7.57 -1.55 -7.91
N TYR A 105 6.33 -1.92 -8.25
CA TYR A 105 5.21 -1.98 -7.32
C TYR A 105 4.77 -3.44 -7.14
N LEU A 106 4.79 -3.92 -5.89
CA LEU A 106 4.29 -5.24 -5.51
C LEU A 106 2.92 -5.07 -4.83
N LYS A 107 1.85 -5.48 -5.50
CA LYS A 107 0.49 -5.49 -4.94
C LYS A 107 0.27 -6.79 -4.16
N GLY A 108 -0.30 -6.69 -2.97
CA GLY A 108 -0.82 -7.84 -2.22
C GLY A 108 -1.95 -8.56 -2.98
N PRO A 109 -2.22 -9.84 -2.64
CA PRO A 109 -3.33 -10.56 -3.25
C PRO A 109 -4.65 -9.88 -2.90
N ALA A 110 -5.41 -9.51 -3.92
CA ALA A 110 -6.81 -9.11 -3.83
C ALA A 110 -7.62 -10.11 -4.65
N PHE A 111 -8.70 -10.64 -4.08
CA PHE A 111 -9.63 -11.49 -4.81
C PHE A 111 -10.76 -10.60 -5.32
N MET A 112 -10.80 -10.37 -6.63
CA MET A 112 -11.93 -9.75 -7.32
C MET A 112 -12.92 -10.83 -7.78
#